data_AF-A0AAP1RBE8-F1
#
_entry.id   AF-A0AAP1RBE8-F1
#
_cell.length_a   1.000
_cell.length_b   1.000
_cell.length_c   1.000
_cell.angle_alpha   90.00
_cell.angle_beta   90.00
_cell.angle_gamma   90.00
#
_symmetry.space_group_name_H-M   'P 1'
#
loop_
_entity.id
_entity.type
_entity.pdbx_description
1 polymer ?
#
loop_
_entity_poly.entity_id
_entity_poly.type
_entity_poly.pdbx_seq_one_letter_code
_entity_poly.pdbx_strand_id
1 'polypeptide(L)'
;MRQECIQAVQQAAQRTLTAREIQNIEDRIYRNMRSIARDDPMSWRQLSESERLYRAAQLASEELQREAALNKRRVALTIAARQRLDKFINSYQGADGKLGAL
;
A
#
# COMPACT_ATOMS: atom_id res chain seq x y z
N MET A 1 4.11 19.76 2.03
CA MET A 1 3.41 19.79 0.72
C MET A 1 2.74 21.14 0.60
N ARG A 2 2.71 21.77 -0.58
CA ARG A 2 2.00 23.04 -0.77
C ARG A 2 0.50 22.87 -0.53
N GLN A 3 -0.16 23.91 -0.01
CA GLN A 3 -1.57 23.85 0.37
C GLN A 3 -2.50 23.52 -0.81
N GLU A 4 -2.21 24.06 -2.00
CA GLU A 4 -2.92 23.76 -3.25
C GLU A 4 -2.90 22.26 -3.60
N CYS A 5 -1.76 21.59 -3.41
CA CYS A 5 -1.61 20.16 -3.66
C CYS A 5 -2.38 19.35 -2.62
N ILE A 6 -2.38 19.77 -1.36
CA ILE A 6 -3.15 19.11 -0.29
C ILE A 6 -4.64 19.14 -0.63
N GLN A 7 -5.16 20.31 -1.04
CA GLN A 7 -6.56 20.46 -1.45
C GLN A 7 -6.89 19.57 -2.64
N ALA A 8 -6.06 19.55 -3.68
CA ALA A 8 -6.26 18.69 -4.85
C ALA A 8 -6.28 17.20 -4.48
N VAL A 9 -5.36 16.76 -3.62
CA VAL A 9 -5.31 15.35 -3.18
C VAL A 9 -6.52 15.01 -2.31
N GLN A 10 -6.97 15.90 -1.43
CA GLN A 10 -8.17 15.70 -0.61
C GLN A 10 -9.45 15.63 -1.48
N GLN A 11 -9.55 16.47 -2.51
CA GLN A 11 -10.63 16.41 -3.49
C GLN A 11 -10.63 15.08 -4.25
N ALA A 12 -9.46 14.64 -4.73
CA ALA A 12 -9.31 13.35 -5.40
C ALA A 12 -9.63 12.16 -4.48
N ALA A 13 -9.28 12.26 -3.20
CA ALA A 13 -9.58 11.24 -2.19
C ALA A 13 -11.05 11.24 -1.73
N GLN A 14 -11.83 12.26 -2.10
CA GLN A 14 -13.22 12.47 -1.64
C GLN A 14 -13.39 12.43 -0.11
N ARG A 15 -12.32 12.71 0.62
CA ARG A 15 -12.30 12.74 2.09
C ARG A 15 -11.21 13.65 2.60
N THR A 16 -11.36 14.10 3.84
CA THR A 16 -10.30 14.82 4.53
C THR A 16 -9.20 13.84 4.93
N LEU A 17 -7.98 14.13 4.47
CA LEU A 17 -6.78 13.38 4.86
C LEU A 17 -6.17 14.01 6.10
N THR A 18 -5.68 13.16 7.00
CA THR A 18 -4.91 13.58 8.17
C THR A 18 -3.55 14.14 7.74
N ALA A 19 -2.94 14.98 8.60
CA ALA A 19 -1.60 15.52 8.34
C ALA A 19 -0.56 14.43 8.08
N ARG A 20 -0.66 13.30 8.80
CA ARG A 20 0.23 12.15 8.60
C ARG A 20 0.04 11.46 7.25
N GLU A 21 -1.20 11.33 6.79
CA GLU A 21 -1.47 10.76 5.45
C GLU A 21 -0.93 11.66 4.34
N ILE A 22 -1.12 12.97 4.46
CA ILE A 22 -0.55 13.95 3.53
C ILE A 22 0.98 13.85 3.50
N GLN A 23 1.61 13.82 4.67
CA GLN A 23 3.06 13.68 4.78
C GLN A 23 3.55 12.37 4.15
N ASN A 24 2.86 11.25 4.40
CA ASN A 24 3.23 9.96 3.79
C ASN A 24 3.15 9.99 2.26
N ILE A 25 2.17 10.69 1.69
CA ILE A 25 2.04 10.85 0.22
C ILE A 25 3.22 11.67 -0.30
N GLU A 26 3.53 12.80 0.34
CA GLU A 26 4.66 13.65 -0.02
C GLU A 26 6.00 12.91 0.07
N ASP A 27 6.23 12.21 1.17
CA ASP A 27 7.45 11.43 1.40
C ASP A 27 7.61 10.34 0.33
N ARG A 28 6.52 9.71 -0.10
CA ARG A 28 6.56 8.71 -1.18
C ARG A 28 6.93 9.36 -2.51
N ILE A 29 6.35 10.50 -2.85
CA ILE A 29 6.71 11.25 -4.06
C ILE A 29 8.21 11.58 -4.04
N TYR A 30 8.73 12.17 -2.96
CA TYR A 30 10.15 12.51 -2.87
C TYR A 30 11.08 11.30 -2.88
N ARG A 31 10.67 10.18 -2.26
CA ARG A 31 11.42 8.92 -2.36
C ARG A 31 11.50 8.43 -3.82
N ASN A 32 10.40 8.53 -4.56
CA ASN A 32 10.35 8.11 -5.96
C ASN A 32 11.14 9.06 -6.87
N MET A 33 11.11 10.36 -6.61
CA MET A 33 12.02 11.31 -7.28
C MET A 33 13.48 10.89 -7.10
N ARG A 34 13.89 10.55 -5.86
CA ARG A 34 15.25 10.06 -5.58
C ARG A 34 15.56 8.71 -6.23
N SER A 35 14.57 7.83 -6.37
CA SER A 35 14.76 6.55 -7.07
C SER A 35 14.98 6.78 -8.56
N ILE A 36 14.08 7.50 -9.23
CA ILE A 36 14.20 7.80 -10.66
C ILE A 36 15.54 8.47 -10.95
N ALA A 37 15.94 9.44 -10.12
CA ALA A 37 17.23 10.12 -10.27
C ALA A 37 18.45 9.20 -10.09
N ARG A 38 18.33 8.14 -9.28
CA ARG A 38 19.38 7.13 -9.10
C ARG A 38 19.40 6.12 -10.23
N ASP A 39 18.23 5.70 -10.69
CA ASP A 39 18.05 4.63 -11.67
C ASP A 39 18.38 5.12 -13.10
N ASP A 40 18.01 6.35 -13.44
CA ASP A 40 18.39 7.01 -14.71
C ASP A 40 18.77 8.50 -14.50
N PRO A 41 20.02 8.77 -14.08
CA PRO A 41 20.48 10.14 -13.85
C PRO A 41 20.51 11.01 -15.11
N MET A 42 20.70 10.42 -16.29
CA MET A 42 20.84 11.16 -17.54
C MET A 42 19.48 11.67 -18.03
N SER A 43 18.47 10.81 -18.03
CA SER A 43 17.09 11.23 -18.33
C SER A 43 16.58 12.21 -17.28
N TRP A 44 16.85 11.95 -16.00
CA TRP A 44 16.38 12.80 -14.90
C TRP A 44 16.82 14.26 -15.03
N ARG A 45 18.07 14.48 -15.43
CA ARG A 45 18.62 15.84 -15.61
C ARG A 45 17.92 16.62 -16.72
N GLN A 46 17.40 15.94 -17.74
CA GLN A 46 16.72 16.58 -18.87
C GLN A 46 15.27 16.95 -18.56
N LEU A 47 14.67 16.34 -17.53
CA LEU A 47 13.30 16.66 -17.12
C LEU A 47 13.22 18.02 -16.42
N SER A 48 12.17 18.76 -16.73
CA SER A 48 11.74 19.94 -15.95
C SER A 48 11.25 19.54 -14.56
N GLU A 49 11.14 20.51 -13.65
CA GLU A 49 10.67 20.25 -12.29
C GLU A 49 9.25 19.66 -12.24
N SER A 50 8.36 20.16 -13.10
CA SER A 50 6.98 19.67 -13.20
C SER A 50 6.93 18.23 -13.71
N GLU A 51 7.73 17.87 -14.71
CA GLU A 51 7.80 16.50 -15.24
C GLU A 51 8.39 15.53 -14.21
N ARG A 52 9.41 15.96 -13.47
CA ARG A 52 10.01 15.18 -12.37
C ARG A 52 8.96 14.86 -11.31
N LEU A 53 8.17 15.86 -10.91
CA LEU A 53 7.11 15.70 -9.93
C LEU A 53 6.01 14.78 -10.47
N TYR A 54 5.56 14.98 -11.71
CA TYR A 54 4.51 14.18 -12.34
C TYR A 54 4.91 12.70 -12.43
N ARG A 55 6.12 12.40 -12.91
CA ARG A 55 6.61 11.00 -13.02
C ARG A 55 6.73 10.34 -11.64
N ALA A 56 7.24 11.07 -10.65
CA ALA A 56 7.35 10.54 -9.29
C ALA A 56 5.96 10.30 -8.65
N ALA A 57 5.01 11.21 -8.89
CA ALA A 57 3.63 11.07 -8.44
C ALA A 57 2.92 9.88 -9.10
N GLN A 58 3.16 9.65 -10.39
CA GLN A 58 2.65 8.49 -11.10
C GLN A 58 3.16 7.18 -10.48
N LEU A 59 4.47 7.06 -10.26
CA LEU A 59 5.03 5.88 -9.59
C LEU A 59 4.48 5.71 -8.16
N ALA A 60 4.34 6.81 -7.42
CA ALA A 60 3.78 6.77 -6.06
C ALA A 60 2.32 6.27 -6.06
N SER A 61 1.51 6.68 -7.05
CA SER A 61 0.14 6.19 -7.23
C SER A 61 0.10 4.70 -7.52
N GLU A 62 0.93 4.23 -8.45
CA GLU A 62 1.00 2.80 -8.78
C GLU A 62 1.45 1.95 -7.60
N GLU A 63 2.42 2.42 -6.81
CA GLU A 63 2.83 1.77 -5.57
C GLU A 63 1.68 1.62 -4.59
N LEU A 64 0.90 2.68 -4.37
CA LEU A 64 -0.26 2.64 -3.47
C LEU A 64 -1.30 1.61 -3.94
N GLN A 65 -1.55 1.54 -5.25
CA GLN A 65 -2.46 0.54 -5.81
C GLN A 65 -1.93 -0.89 -5.63
N ARG A 66 -0.64 -1.11 -5.86
CA ARG A 66 0.02 -2.41 -5.64
C ARG A 66 -0.01 -2.82 -4.17
N GLU A 67 0.26 -1.89 -3.26
CA GLU A 67 0.18 -2.13 -1.81
C GLU A 67 -1.24 -2.50 -1.37
N ALA A 68 -2.25 -1.79 -1.87
CA ALA A 68 -3.65 -2.10 -1.58
C ALA A 68 -4.04 -3.50 -2.09
N ALA A 69 -3.65 -3.84 -3.32
CA ALA A 69 -3.88 -5.17 -3.89
C ALA A 69 -3.19 -6.28 -3.09
N LEU A 70 -1.94 -6.05 -2.67
CA LEU A 70 -1.18 -6.97 -1.85
C LEU A 70 -1.84 -7.19 -0.48
N ASN A 71 -2.32 -6.12 0.16
CA ASN A 71 -3.01 -6.20 1.44
C ASN A 71 -4.35 -6.97 1.30
N LYS A 72 -5.12 -6.71 0.25
CA LYS A 72 -6.34 -7.49 -0.07
C LYS A 72 -6.03 -8.97 -0.21
N ARG A 73 -4.97 -9.32 -0.95
CA ARG A 73 -4.52 -10.70 -1.13
C ARG A 73 -4.10 -11.35 0.19
N ARG A 74 -3.34 -10.63 1.03
CA ARG A 74 -2.90 -11.13 2.34
C ARG A 74 -4.08 -11.44 3.24
N VAL A 75 -5.05 -10.53 3.34
CA VAL A 75 -6.28 -10.76 4.11
C VAL A 75 -7.04 -11.99 3.61
N ALA A 76 -7.20 -12.15 2.29
CA ALA A 76 -7.85 -13.32 1.71
C ALA A 76 -7.12 -14.64 2.06
N LEU A 77 -5.78 -14.64 2.02
CA LEU A 77 -4.99 -15.80 2.41
C LEU A 77 -5.14 -16.13 3.90
N THR A 78 -5.16 -15.11 4.77
CA THR A 78 -5.40 -15.29 6.21
C THR A 78 -6.79 -15.89 6.47
N ILE A 79 -7.83 -15.40 5.78
CA ILE A 79 -9.19 -15.95 5.88
C ILE A 79 -9.21 -17.42 5.44
N ALA A 80 -8.60 -17.74 4.31
CA ALA A 80 -8.54 -19.12 3.81
C ALA A 80 -7.77 -20.05 4.77
N ALA A 81 -6.67 -19.58 5.36
CA ALA A 81 -5.93 -20.33 6.36
C ALA A 81 -6.78 -20.59 7.62
N ARG A 82 -7.53 -19.57 8.07
CA ARG A 82 -8.42 -19.72 9.21
C ARG A 82 -9.53 -20.73 8.94
N GLN A 83 -10.16 -20.69 7.76
CA GLN A 83 -11.17 -21.68 7.37
C GLN A 83 -10.62 -23.11 7.34
N ARG A 84 -9.36 -23.32 6.92
CA ARG A 84 -8.72 -24.65 6.98
C ARG A 84 -8.55 -25.12 8.41
N LEU A 85 -8.14 -24.23 9.31
CA LEU A 85 -8.00 -24.55 10.74
C LEU A 85 -9.36 -24.90 11.37
N ASP A 86 -10.39 -24.08 11.13
CA ASP A 86 -11.72 -24.33 11.67
C ASP A 86 -12.28 -25.67 11.15
N LYS A 87 -12.07 -26.00 9.86
CA LYS A 87 -12.42 -27.32 9.30
C LYS A 87 -11.69 -28.45 10.01
N PHE A 88 -10.37 -28.32 10.19
CA PHE A 88 -9.58 -29.33 10.89
C PHE A 88 -10.10 -29.56 12.31
N ILE A 89 -10.30 -28.50 13.10
CA ILE A 89 -10.83 -28.56 14.46
C ILE A 89 -12.21 -29.23 14.49
N ASN A 90 -13.12 -28.85 13.58
CA ASN A 90 -14.47 -29.41 13.55
C ASN A 90 -14.51 -30.88 13.09
N SER A 91 -13.58 -31.27 12.21
CA SER A 91 -13.44 -32.68 11.77
C SER A 91 -12.64 -33.53 12.74
N TYR A 92 -11.95 -32.91 13.70
CA TYR A 92 -11.12 -33.63 14.66
C TYR A 92 -12.00 -34.35 15.67
N GLN A 93 -12.21 -35.63 15.43
CA GLN A 93 -12.65 -36.57 16.46
C GLN A 93 -11.37 -37.15 17.08
N GLY A 94 -11.09 -36.79 18.34
CA GLY A 94 -9.98 -37.38 19.08
C GLY A 94 -10.14 -38.91 19.17
N ALA A 95 -9.07 -39.63 19.52
CA ALA A 95 -9.07 -41.10 19.63
C ALA A 95 -10.22 -41.65 20.51
N ASP A 96 -10.80 -40.82 21.39
CA ASP A 96 -11.89 -41.16 22.30
C ASP A 96 -13.13 -40.23 22.19
N GLY A 97 -13.25 -39.44 21.11
CA GLY A 97 -14.40 -38.54 20.90
C GLY A 97 -14.49 -37.34 21.85
N LYS A 98 -13.49 -37.13 22.73
CA LYS A 98 -13.38 -35.96 23.59
C LYS A 98 -12.25 -35.04 23.09
N LEU A 99 -12.51 -33.73 23.07
CA LEU A 99 -11.46 -32.71 22.98
C LEU A 99 -10.64 -32.81 24.28
N GLY A 100 -9.67 -33.71 24.31
CA GLY A 100 -8.72 -33.82 25.41
C GLY A 100 -8.03 -32.47 25.60
N ALA A 101 -8.14 -31.94 26.81
CA ALA A 101 -7.59 -30.66 27.20
C ALA A 101 -6.11 -30.54 26.78
N LEU A 102 -5.78 -29.40 26.17
CA LEU A 102 -4.41 -28.90 26.12
C LEU A 102 -3.87 -28.70 27.54
#